data_AF-A0A523N3S1-F1
#
_entry.id   AF-A0A523N3S1-F1
#
_cell.length_a   1.000
_cell.length_b   1.000
_cell.length_c   1.000
_cell.angle_alpha   90.00
_cell.angle_beta   90.00
_cell.angle_gamma   90.00
#
_symmetry.space_group_name_H-M   'P 1'
#
loop_
_entity.id
_entity.type
_entity.pdbx_description
1 polymer ?
#
loop_
_entity_poly.entity_id
_entity_poly.type
_entity_poly.pdbx_seq_one_letter_code
_entity_poly.pdbx_strand_id
1 'polypeptide(L)'
;MDSQTVVDFSAEVFRQFSTEPDLAEQFLFSKAMQKNNRLAADVKKEFFERVNAVVAEEDHQQQKCAFRQVLIENIRNMVMWQEYFKIESAEDTGIVYSFLKTTCADLEFEAFEKQWAYYQLFSESMYSMLQAVLNEYYDETREGNYVTLLLYTYRKYYENFYASIVAQGKGEDDNTGELMEQLTAVTDQVEETALKGEEVKYDMSRFE
;
A
#
# COMPACT_ATOMS: atom_id res chain seq x y z
N MET A 1 -14.42 1.88 23.43
CA MET A 1 -13.73 0.61 23.16
C MET A 1 -12.44 0.60 23.97
N ASP A 2 -12.08 -0.50 24.62
CA ASP A 2 -10.85 -0.56 25.43
C ASP A 2 -9.63 -0.86 24.54
N SER A 3 -8.54 -0.10 24.71
CA SER A 3 -7.34 -0.19 23.86
C SER A 3 -6.70 -1.58 23.89
N GLN A 4 -6.79 -2.30 25.02
CA GLN A 4 -6.26 -3.66 25.12
C GLN A 4 -6.98 -4.62 24.18
N THR A 5 -8.29 -4.44 23.97
CA THR A 5 -9.07 -5.28 23.05
C THR A 5 -8.56 -5.17 21.61
N VAL A 6 -8.23 -3.95 21.17
CA VAL A 6 -7.68 -3.69 19.83
C VAL A 6 -6.29 -4.30 19.68
N VAL A 7 -5.45 -4.19 20.72
CA VAL A 7 -4.10 -4.77 20.74
C VAL A 7 -4.16 -6.30 20.70
N ASP A 8 -5.06 -6.92 21.46
CA ASP A 8 -5.23 -8.36 21.51
C ASP A 8 -5.70 -8.91 20.15
N PHE A 9 -6.69 -8.24 19.53
CA PHE A 9 -7.12 -8.59 18.17
C PHE A 9 -6.00 -8.39 17.13
N SER A 10 -5.23 -7.30 17.24
CA SER A 10 -4.08 -7.07 16.37
C SER A 10 -3.06 -8.20 16.50
N ALA A 11 -2.84 -8.72 17.72
CA ALA A 11 -1.96 -9.87 17.92
C ALA A 11 -2.49 -11.14 17.27
N GLU A 12 -3.80 -11.36 17.30
CA GLU A 12 -4.44 -12.45 16.60
C GLU A 12 -4.32 -12.30 15.08
N VAL A 13 -4.59 -11.12 14.51
CA VAL A 13 -4.41 -10.82 13.08
C VAL A 13 -2.97 -11.10 12.64
N PHE A 14 -1.97 -10.61 13.39
CA PHE A 14 -0.57 -10.89 13.08
C PHE A 14 -0.28 -12.39 13.15
N ARG A 15 -0.78 -13.11 14.16
CA ARG A 15 -0.61 -14.55 14.31
C ARG A 15 -1.19 -15.30 13.10
N GLN A 16 -2.39 -14.95 12.67
CA GLN A 16 -3.05 -15.55 11.51
C GLN A 16 -2.15 -15.43 10.28
N PHE A 17 -1.81 -14.20 9.86
CA PHE A 17 -0.98 -13.98 8.67
C PHE A 17 0.44 -14.57 8.79
N SER A 18 1.01 -14.68 9.99
CA SER A 18 2.36 -15.20 10.19
C SER A 18 2.46 -16.71 10.39
N THR A 19 1.34 -17.43 10.55
CA THR A 19 1.37 -18.86 10.89
C THR A 19 0.37 -19.74 10.14
N GLU A 20 -0.72 -19.18 9.60
CA GLU A 20 -1.78 -19.99 8.99
C GLU A 20 -1.44 -20.38 7.55
N PRO A 21 -1.41 -21.68 7.20
CA PRO A 21 -1.05 -22.13 5.86
C PRO A 21 -1.97 -21.59 4.76
N ASP A 22 -3.28 -21.56 5.01
CA ASP A 22 -4.28 -21.10 4.03
C ASP A 22 -4.04 -19.64 3.61
N LEU A 23 -3.61 -18.79 4.55
CA LEU A 23 -3.25 -17.40 4.24
C LEU A 23 -1.96 -17.30 3.43
N ALA A 24 -1.00 -18.21 3.61
CA ALA A 24 0.20 -18.26 2.78
C ALA A 24 -0.06 -18.80 1.36
N GLU A 25 -1.16 -19.50 1.15
CA GLU A 25 -1.63 -19.87 -0.19
C GLU A 25 -2.32 -18.70 -0.88
N GLN A 26 -3.03 -17.86 -0.12
CA GLN A 26 -3.79 -16.72 -0.64
C GLN A 26 -2.92 -15.47 -0.85
N PHE A 27 -1.99 -15.18 0.07
CA PHE A 27 -1.25 -13.93 0.13
C PHE A 27 0.26 -14.15 0.06
N LEU A 28 0.91 -13.45 -0.88
CA LEU A 28 2.34 -13.59 -1.10
C LEU A 28 3.16 -13.08 0.10
N PHE A 29 2.71 -12.00 0.75
CA PHE A 29 3.35 -11.48 1.95
C PHE A 29 3.27 -12.45 3.13
N SER A 30 2.14 -13.15 3.31
CA SER A 30 1.96 -14.13 4.38
C SER A 30 2.93 -15.29 4.21
N LYS A 31 3.03 -15.81 2.98
CA LYS A 31 4.05 -16.81 2.62
C LYS A 31 5.47 -16.33 2.87
N ALA A 32 5.75 -15.06 2.59
CA ALA A 32 7.07 -14.47 2.82
C ALA A 32 7.37 -14.34 4.33
N MET A 33 6.42 -13.86 5.13
CA MET A 33 6.56 -13.77 6.59
C MET A 33 6.83 -15.14 7.23
N GLN A 34 6.12 -16.18 6.80
CA GLN A 34 6.31 -17.55 7.30
C GLN A 34 7.70 -18.14 6.97
N LYS A 35 8.33 -17.67 5.89
CA LYS A 35 9.63 -18.18 5.41
C LYS A 35 10.81 -17.28 5.76
N ASN A 36 10.56 -16.04 6.16
CA ASN A 36 11.58 -15.02 6.39
C ASN A 36 11.39 -14.37 7.76
N ASN A 37 12.18 -14.85 8.73
CA ASN A 37 12.15 -14.36 10.11
C ASN A 37 12.44 -12.86 10.22
N ARG A 38 13.24 -12.29 9.32
CA ARG A 38 13.54 -10.85 9.32
C ARG A 38 12.31 -10.05 8.93
N LEU A 39 11.65 -10.41 7.82
CA LEU A 39 10.42 -9.75 7.39
C LEU A 39 9.35 -9.84 8.47
N ALA A 40 9.14 -11.04 9.03
CA ALA A 40 8.17 -11.23 10.11
C ALA A 40 8.47 -10.37 11.35
N ALA A 41 9.74 -10.25 11.74
CA ALA A 41 10.13 -9.43 12.88
C ALA A 41 9.93 -7.92 12.63
N ASP A 42 10.31 -7.44 11.45
CA ASP A 42 10.17 -6.02 11.10
C ASP A 42 8.67 -5.64 10.98
N VAL A 43 7.87 -6.48 10.31
CA VAL A 43 6.41 -6.30 10.21
C VAL A 43 5.76 -6.33 11.59
N LYS A 44 6.14 -7.29 12.45
CA LYS A 44 5.62 -7.38 13.82
C LYS A 44 5.87 -6.07 14.56
N LYS A 45 7.12 -5.61 14.55
CA LYS A 45 7.53 -4.41 15.25
C LYS A 45 6.73 -3.20 14.78
N GLU A 46 6.75 -2.91 13.48
CA GLU A 46 6.06 -1.73 12.93
C GLU A 46 4.55 -1.81 13.18
N PHE A 47 3.93 -2.97 12.94
CA PHE A 47 2.48 -3.14 13.10
C PHE A 47 2.04 -2.83 14.53
N PHE A 48 2.70 -3.39 15.54
CA PHE A 48 2.35 -3.10 16.92
C PHE A 48 2.73 -1.69 17.36
N GLU A 49 3.85 -1.13 16.87
CA GLU A 49 4.19 0.28 17.14
C GLU A 49 3.10 1.22 16.63
N ARG A 50 2.58 0.98 15.42
CA ARG A 50 1.47 1.77 14.84
C ARG A 50 0.17 1.57 15.57
N VAL A 51 -0.25 0.33 15.84
CA VAL A 51 -1.49 0.06 16.59
C VAL A 51 -1.44 0.74 17.95
N ASN A 52 -0.36 0.55 18.72
CA ASN A 52 -0.24 1.15 20.06
C ASN A 52 -0.24 2.68 20.02
N ALA A 53 0.42 3.28 19.03
CA ALA A 53 0.40 4.73 18.87
C ALA A 53 -1.01 5.26 18.59
N VAL A 54 -1.77 4.57 17.71
CA VAL A 54 -3.13 5.00 17.36
C VAL A 54 -4.10 4.83 18.53
N VAL A 55 -4.11 3.67 19.19
CA VAL A 55 -5.07 3.38 20.29
C VAL A 55 -4.77 4.13 21.59
N ALA A 56 -3.62 4.80 21.68
CA ALA A 56 -3.29 5.70 22.78
C ALA A 56 -4.08 7.02 22.71
N GLU A 57 -4.57 7.39 21.53
CA GLU A 57 -5.48 8.53 21.36
C GLU A 57 -6.84 8.24 22.00
N GLU A 58 -7.50 9.22 22.61
CA GLU A 58 -8.78 8.99 23.31
C GLU A 58 -10.00 9.06 22.37
N ASP A 59 -9.87 9.78 21.26
CA ASP A 59 -10.98 10.07 20.35
C ASP A 59 -11.09 9.04 19.22
N HIS A 60 -12.27 8.43 19.10
CA HIS A 60 -12.52 7.36 18.13
C HIS A 60 -12.35 7.80 16.67
N GLN A 61 -12.72 9.05 16.35
CA GLN A 61 -12.58 9.58 15.00
C GLN A 61 -11.11 9.85 14.68
N GLN A 62 -10.33 10.40 15.62
CA GLN A 62 -8.89 10.59 15.47
C GLN A 62 -8.15 9.27 15.29
N GLN A 63 -8.51 8.24 16.07
CA GLN A 63 -7.96 6.89 15.91
C GLN A 63 -8.20 6.35 14.49
N LYS A 64 -9.44 6.48 14.00
CA LYS A 64 -9.82 6.08 12.64
C LYS A 64 -9.00 6.81 11.59
N CYS A 65 -8.92 8.15 11.66
CA CYS A 65 -8.11 8.95 10.74
C CYS A 65 -6.63 8.54 10.76
N ALA A 66 -6.07 8.27 11.93
CA ALA A 66 -4.67 7.85 12.06
C ALA A 66 -4.41 6.47 11.44
N PHE A 67 -5.32 5.49 11.62
CA PHE A 67 -5.24 4.22 10.90
C PHE A 67 -5.32 4.41 9.38
N ARG A 68 -6.25 5.25 8.90
CA ARG A 68 -6.38 5.57 7.46
C ARG A 68 -5.11 6.19 6.88
N GLN A 69 -4.47 7.08 7.61
CA GLN A 69 -3.20 7.69 7.19
C GLN A 69 -2.12 6.64 6.95
N VAL A 70 -1.91 5.73 7.91
CA VAL A 70 -0.91 4.66 7.77
C VAL A 70 -1.29 3.71 6.63
N LEU A 71 -2.58 3.42 6.45
CA LEU A 71 -3.08 2.61 5.34
C LEU A 71 -2.77 3.24 3.98
N ILE A 72 -3.05 4.53 3.79
CA ILE A 72 -2.82 5.25 2.53
C ILE A 72 -1.34 5.18 2.12
N GLU A 73 -0.42 5.43 3.05
CA GLU A 73 1.02 5.35 2.78
C GLU A 73 1.44 3.93 2.31
N ASN A 74 0.88 2.89 2.94
CA ASN A 74 1.19 1.51 2.58
C ASN A 74 0.51 1.08 1.27
N ILE A 75 -0.70 1.54 0.98
CA ILE A 75 -1.37 1.31 -0.30
C ILE A 75 -0.51 1.89 -1.43
N ARG A 76 -0.10 3.15 -1.32
CA ARG A 76 0.73 3.83 -2.32
C ARG A 76 2.01 3.05 -2.62
N ASN A 77 2.77 2.72 -1.57
CA ASN A 77 4.03 1.98 -1.70
C ASN A 77 3.82 0.58 -2.27
N MET A 78 2.82 -0.16 -1.78
CA MET A 78 2.50 -1.50 -2.28
C MET A 78 2.18 -1.46 -3.77
N VAL A 79 1.27 -0.58 -4.19
CA VAL A 79 0.82 -0.51 -5.58
C VAL A 79 1.95 -0.06 -6.50
N MET A 80 2.73 0.95 -6.11
CA MET A 80 3.90 1.40 -6.87
C MET A 80 4.82 0.23 -7.23
N TRP A 81 5.24 -0.54 -6.23
CA TRP A 81 6.16 -1.64 -6.46
C TRP A 81 5.51 -2.84 -7.15
N GLN A 82 4.22 -3.11 -6.91
CA GLN A 82 3.49 -4.13 -7.66
C GLN A 82 3.43 -3.79 -9.16
N GLU A 83 3.19 -2.53 -9.53
CA GLU A 83 3.19 -2.13 -10.94
C GLU A 83 4.61 -2.16 -11.54
N TYR A 84 5.64 -1.77 -10.79
CA TYR A 84 7.03 -1.91 -11.22
C TYR A 84 7.38 -3.36 -11.55
N PHE A 85 7.06 -4.31 -10.67
CA PHE A 85 7.39 -5.73 -10.87
C PHE A 85 6.55 -6.44 -11.93
N LYS A 86 5.53 -5.78 -12.50
CA LYS A 86 4.79 -6.31 -13.67
C LYS A 86 5.46 -6.00 -15.00
N ILE A 87 6.45 -5.12 -15.02
CA ILE A 87 7.16 -4.78 -16.26
C ILE A 87 7.98 -6.02 -16.69
N GLU A 88 7.53 -6.70 -17.74
CA GLU A 88 8.14 -7.94 -18.23
C GLU A 88 9.41 -7.70 -19.05
N SER A 89 9.51 -6.54 -19.70
CA SER A 89 10.66 -6.18 -20.54
C SER A 89 11.86 -5.76 -19.68
N ALA A 90 12.94 -6.55 -19.72
CA ALA A 90 14.17 -6.21 -19.01
C ALA A 90 14.78 -4.87 -19.43
N GLU A 91 14.57 -4.47 -20.69
CA GLU A 91 14.96 -3.15 -21.19
C GLU A 91 14.15 -2.05 -20.49
N ASP A 92 12.83 -2.19 -20.45
CA ASP A 92 11.93 -1.20 -19.85
C ASP A 92 12.17 -1.10 -18.34
N THR A 93 12.35 -2.23 -17.66
CA THR A 93 12.72 -2.28 -16.25
C THR A 93 14.05 -1.57 -16.00
N GLY A 94 15.02 -1.71 -16.91
CA GLY A 94 16.30 -1.01 -16.87
C GLY A 94 16.16 0.52 -17.05
N ILE A 95 15.27 0.97 -17.92
CA ILE A 95 14.96 2.40 -18.11
C ILE A 95 14.32 2.96 -16.84
N VAL A 96 13.29 2.30 -16.30
CA VAL A 96 12.59 2.73 -15.10
C VAL A 96 13.54 2.74 -13.89
N TYR A 97 14.35 1.71 -13.72
CA TYR A 97 15.38 1.70 -12.68
C TYR A 97 16.37 2.85 -12.84
N SER A 98 16.85 3.14 -14.05
CA SER A 98 17.80 4.24 -14.28
C SER A 98 17.20 5.59 -13.89
N PHE A 99 15.91 5.79 -14.14
CA PHE A 99 15.16 6.95 -13.68
C PHE A 99 15.10 7.01 -12.14
N LEU A 100 14.69 5.93 -11.50
CA LEU A 100 14.51 5.86 -10.04
C LEU A 100 15.84 5.91 -9.25
N LYS A 101 16.92 5.37 -9.81
CA LYS A 101 18.25 5.25 -9.16
C LYS A 101 18.78 6.59 -8.66
N THR A 102 18.50 7.68 -9.38
CA THR A 102 18.91 9.05 -8.99
C THR A 102 18.38 9.44 -7.61
N THR A 103 17.26 8.85 -7.18
CA THR A 103 16.61 9.10 -5.89
C THR A 103 16.99 8.05 -4.83
N CYS A 104 17.61 6.93 -5.23
CA CYS A 104 17.81 5.75 -4.39
C CYS A 104 19.28 5.47 -4.03
N ALA A 105 20.17 6.47 -4.16
CA ALA A 105 21.57 6.43 -3.74
C ALA A 105 22.37 5.22 -4.26
N ASP A 106 22.80 5.28 -5.53
CA ASP A 106 23.79 4.40 -6.18
C ASP A 106 23.68 2.88 -5.99
N LEU A 107 22.54 2.35 -5.51
CA LEU A 107 22.31 0.91 -5.40
C LEU A 107 22.53 0.21 -6.75
N GLU A 108 23.07 -1.00 -6.71
CA GLU A 108 23.11 -1.89 -7.88
C GLU A 108 21.72 -2.47 -8.18
N PHE A 109 21.46 -2.82 -9.44
CA PHE A 109 20.12 -3.20 -9.90
C PHE A 109 19.52 -4.36 -9.09
N GLU A 110 20.28 -5.44 -8.88
CA GLU A 110 19.81 -6.59 -8.11
C GLU A 110 19.55 -6.24 -6.63
N ALA A 111 20.34 -5.34 -6.05
CA ALA A 111 20.14 -4.87 -4.67
C ALA A 111 18.89 -3.99 -4.56
N PHE A 112 18.68 -3.12 -5.56
CA PHE A 112 17.47 -2.32 -5.72
C PHE A 112 16.23 -3.23 -5.79
N GLU A 113 16.20 -4.21 -6.68
CA GLU A 113 15.04 -5.10 -6.83
C GLU A 113 14.71 -5.86 -5.55
N LYS A 114 15.73 -6.43 -4.88
CA LYS A 114 15.54 -7.14 -3.60
C LYS A 114 15.01 -6.22 -2.51
N GLN A 115 15.55 -5.01 -2.41
CA GLN A 115 15.14 -4.04 -1.41
C GLN A 115 13.68 -3.61 -1.62
N TRP A 116 13.26 -3.35 -2.86
CA TRP A 116 11.89 -2.91 -3.12
C TRP A 116 10.88 -4.04 -3.12
N ALA A 117 11.26 -5.27 -3.49
CA ALA A 117 10.44 -6.46 -3.26
C ALA A 117 10.19 -6.66 -1.76
N TYR A 118 11.19 -6.40 -0.92
CA TYR A 118 11.02 -6.40 0.53
C TYR A 118 9.99 -5.35 0.98
N TYR A 119 10.12 -4.10 0.52
CA TYR A 119 9.18 -3.04 0.88
C TYR A 119 7.77 -3.26 0.33
N GLN A 120 7.63 -3.85 -0.85
CA GLN A 120 6.34 -4.23 -1.43
C GLN A 120 5.60 -5.21 -0.51
N LEU A 121 6.27 -6.29 -0.09
CA LEU A 121 5.70 -7.30 0.82
C LEU A 121 5.44 -6.72 2.21
N PHE A 122 6.34 -5.87 2.71
CA PHE A 122 6.17 -5.17 3.98
C PHE A 122 4.91 -4.30 3.96
N SER A 123 4.74 -3.45 2.95
CA SER A 123 3.58 -2.58 2.84
C SER A 123 2.28 -3.34 2.59
N GLU A 124 2.31 -4.43 1.81
CA GLU A 124 1.14 -5.31 1.65
C GLU A 124 0.72 -5.96 2.98
N SER A 125 1.70 -6.35 3.81
CA SER A 125 1.45 -6.88 5.16
C SER A 125 0.80 -5.83 6.05
N MET A 126 1.38 -4.64 6.12
CA MET A 126 0.87 -3.54 6.94
C MET A 126 -0.53 -3.13 6.50
N TYR A 127 -0.75 -2.99 5.18
CA TYR A 127 -2.06 -2.71 4.61
C TYR A 127 -3.10 -3.75 5.04
N SER A 128 -2.84 -5.03 4.80
CA SER A 128 -3.80 -6.09 5.07
C SER A 128 -4.17 -6.21 6.54
N MET A 129 -3.19 -6.10 7.44
CA MET A 129 -3.42 -6.21 8.88
C MET A 129 -4.11 -4.99 9.47
N LEU A 130 -3.69 -3.77 9.09
CA LEU A 130 -4.33 -2.54 9.59
C LEU A 130 -5.75 -2.40 9.06
N GLN A 131 -6.01 -2.83 7.82
CA GLN A 131 -7.36 -2.86 7.26
C GLN A 131 -8.26 -3.80 8.06
N ALA A 132 -7.76 -4.96 8.51
CA ALA A 132 -8.51 -5.87 9.36
C ALA A 132 -8.91 -5.23 10.69
N VAL A 133 -7.97 -4.52 11.35
CA VAL A 133 -8.23 -3.78 12.60
C VAL A 133 -9.26 -2.67 12.38
N LEU A 134 -9.09 -1.88 11.32
CA LEU A 134 -9.99 -0.79 10.95
C LEU A 134 -11.41 -1.30 10.65
N ASN A 135 -11.53 -2.41 9.91
CA ASN A 135 -12.81 -3.03 9.59
C ASN A 135 -13.54 -3.59 10.82
N GLU A 136 -12.80 -4.12 11.80
CA GLU A 136 -13.40 -4.72 13.00
C GLU A 136 -13.89 -3.65 13.97
N TYR A 137 -13.13 -2.57 14.14
CA TYR A 137 -13.33 -1.67 15.27
C TYR A 137 -13.71 -0.24 14.92
N TYR A 138 -13.59 0.19 13.67
CA TYR A 138 -13.70 1.60 13.28
C TYR A 138 -14.78 1.84 12.21
N ASP A 139 -15.79 0.98 12.15
CA ASP A 139 -16.98 1.11 11.30
C ASP A 139 -16.66 1.43 9.83
N GLU A 140 -15.66 0.74 9.26
CA GLU A 140 -15.30 0.94 7.85
C GLU A 140 -16.33 0.29 6.93
N THR A 141 -16.91 1.08 6.01
CA THR A 141 -17.76 0.55 4.95
C THR A 141 -16.95 -0.31 3.98
N ARG A 142 -17.42 -1.52 3.64
CA ARG A 142 -16.63 -2.51 2.89
C ARG A 142 -16.68 -2.38 1.37
N GLU A 143 -17.77 -1.84 0.80
CA GLU A 143 -17.99 -1.82 -0.65
C GLU A 143 -18.03 -0.40 -1.20
N GLY A 144 -17.13 -0.08 -2.14
CA GLY A 144 -17.03 1.25 -2.74
C GLY A 144 -16.49 2.31 -1.78
N ASN A 145 -15.56 1.94 -0.89
CA ASN A 145 -14.90 2.86 0.04
C ASN A 145 -13.66 3.51 -0.57
N TYR A 146 -13.01 4.37 0.21
CA TYR A 146 -11.81 5.09 -0.21
C TYR A 146 -10.67 4.12 -0.58
N VAL A 147 -10.51 2.99 0.13
CA VAL A 147 -9.46 2.00 -0.13
C VAL A 147 -9.59 1.40 -1.52
N THR A 148 -10.81 1.00 -1.90
CA THR A 148 -11.09 0.42 -3.22
C THR A 148 -10.74 1.42 -4.32
N LEU A 149 -11.15 2.68 -4.15
CA LEU A 149 -10.88 3.73 -5.12
C LEU A 149 -9.38 4.06 -5.19
N LEU A 150 -8.69 4.18 -4.06
CA LEU A 150 -7.24 4.44 -4.02
C LEU A 150 -6.44 3.31 -4.67
N LEU A 151 -6.76 2.05 -4.41
CA LEU A 151 -6.10 0.92 -5.06
C LEU A 151 -6.23 1.01 -6.58
N TYR A 152 -7.42 1.36 -7.07
CA TYR A 152 -7.64 1.56 -8.50
C TYR A 152 -6.85 2.75 -9.05
N THR A 153 -6.97 3.93 -8.43
CA THR A 153 -6.37 5.17 -8.94
C THR A 153 -4.86 5.12 -8.89
N TYR A 154 -4.25 4.60 -7.82
CA TYR A 154 -2.81 4.40 -7.76
C TYR A 154 -2.33 3.39 -8.79
N ARG A 155 -3.07 2.30 -9.02
CA ARG A 155 -2.65 1.29 -10.00
C ARG A 155 -2.64 1.90 -11.40
N LYS A 156 -3.67 2.67 -11.74
CA LYS A 156 -3.69 3.44 -13.00
C LYS A 156 -2.63 4.52 -13.07
N TYR A 157 -2.37 5.22 -11.97
CA TYR A 157 -1.33 6.24 -11.90
C TYR A 157 0.04 5.62 -12.18
N TYR A 158 0.43 4.57 -11.44
CA TYR A 158 1.75 3.96 -11.58
C TYR A 158 1.92 3.19 -12.90
N GLU A 159 0.86 2.58 -13.44
CA GLU A 159 0.85 2.01 -14.80
C GLU A 159 1.25 3.07 -15.84
N ASN A 160 0.60 4.24 -15.82
CA ASN A 160 0.91 5.34 -16.75
C ASN A 160 2.24 6.02 -16.45
N PHE A 161 2.60 6.18 -15.17
CA PHE A 161 3.86 6.78 -14.76
C PHE A 161 5.06 5.97 -15.27
N TYR A 162 5.03 4.64 -15.16
CA TYR A 162 6.10 3.81 -15.70
C TYR A 162 6.10 3.78 -17.22
N ALA A 163 4.92 3.77 -17.87
CA ALA A 163 4.83 3.89 -19.32
C ALA A 163 5.42 5.22 -19.83
N SER A 164 5.14 6.33 -19.15
CA SER A 164 5.72 7.66 -19.42
C SER A 164 7.24 7.63 -19.33
N ILE A 165 7.80 7.08 -18.24
CA ILE A 165 9.26 6.95 -18.07
C ILE A 165 9.88 6.14 -19.22
N VAL A 166 9.24 5.03 -19.62
CA VAL A 166 9.73 4.19 -20.72
C VAL A 166 9.70 4.94 -22.05
N ALA A 167 8.58 5.60 -22.39
CA ALA A 167 8.44 6.38 -23.62
C ALA A 167 9.51 7.49 -23.69
N GLN A 168 9.67 8.26 -22.62
CA GLN A 168 10.69 9.31 -22.54
C GLN A 168 12.12 8.75 -22.65
N GLY A 169 12.39 7.62 -22.00
CA GLY A 169 13.69 6.93 -22.08
C GLY A 169 14.02 6.42 -23.49
N LYS A 170 13.00 6.08 -24.29
CA LYS A 170 13.13 5.67 -25.70
C LYS A 170 13.10 6.83 -26.69
N GLY A 171 12.82 8.05 -26.22
CA GLY A 171 12.65 9.23 -27.07
C GLY A 171 11.35 9.21 -27.88
N GLU A 172 10.32 8.52 -27.37
CA GLU A 172 8.98 8.45 -27.94
C GLU A 172 8.09 9.59 -27.40
N ASP A 173 7.05 9.95 -28.16
CA ASP A 173 6.06 10.95 -27.72
C ASP A 173 5.24 10.40 -26.53
N ASP A 174 5.21 11.16 -25.43
CA ASP A 174 4.46 10.83 -24.22
C ASP A 174 3.15 11.63 -24.17
N ASN A 175 2.02 10.92 -24.17
CA ASN A 175 0.67 11.51 -24.13
C ASN A 175 -0.05 11.23 -22.79
N THR A 176 0.66 10.80 -21.76
CA THR A 176 0.06 10.39 -20.46
C THR A 176 -0.07 11.54 -19.45
N GLY A 177 0.53 12.71 -19.71
CA GLY A 177 0.60 13.83 -18.78
C GLY A 177 -0.76 14.32 -18.26
N GLU A 178 -1.71 14.60 -19.15
CA GLU A 178 -3.06 15.06 -18.75
C GLU A 178 -3.79 14.02 -17.89
N LEU A 179 -3.66 12.73 -18.24
CA LEU A 179 -4.27 11.65 -17.48
C LEU A 179 -3.64 11.53 -16.08
N MET A 180 -2.31 11.65 -15.98
CA MET A 180 -1.61 11.64 -14.69
C MET A 180 -2.03 12.80 -13.79
N GLU A 181 -2.22 14.00 -14.33
CA GLU A 181 -2.73 15.15 -13.58
C GLU A 181 -4.15 14.89 -13.05
N GLN A 182 -5.03 14.34 -13.89
CA GLN A 182 -6.39 13.95 -13.47
C GLN A 182 -6.36 12.88 -12.36
N LEU A 183 -5.54 11.84 -12.50
CA LEU A 183 -5.39 10.78 -11.50
C LEU A 183 -4.81 11.28 -10.17
N THR A 184 -3.90 12.25 -10.23
CA THR A 184 -3.35 12.93 -9.04
C THR A 184 -4.45 13.70 -8.32
N ALA A 185 -5.23 14.50 -9.04
CA ALA A 185 -6.32 15.29 -8.46
C ALA A 185 -7.40 14.39 -7.80
N VAL A 186 -7.76 13.28 -8.45
CA VAL A 186 -8.70 12.31 -7.86
C VAL A 186 -8.12 11.68 -6.60
N THR A 187 -6.87 11.23 -6.65
CA THR A 187 -6.19 10.62 -5.50
C THR A 187 -6.11 11.58 -4.30
N ASP A 188 -5.67 12.82 -4.52
CA ASP A 188 -5.57 13.85 -3.48
C ASP A 188 -6.94 14.11 -2.83
N GLN A 189 -8.00 14.21 -3.63
CA GLN A 189 -9.36 14.41 -3.12
C GLN A 189 -9.82 13.24 -2.24
N VAL A 190 -9.57 12.01 -2.67
CA VAL A 190 -9.96 10.80 -1.93
C VAL A 190 -9.18 10.69 -0.62
N GLU A 191 -7.88 10.95 -0.63
CA GLU A 191 -7.04 10.97 0.57
C GLU A 191 -7.52 12.04 1.56
N GLU A 192 -7.78 13.27 1.10
CA GLU A 192 -8.23 14.35 1.96
C GLU A 192 -9.56 14.02 2.66
N THR A 193 -10.53 13.47 1.92
CA THR A 193 -11.80 13.01 2.47
C THR A 193 -11.61 11.86 3.46
N ALA A 194 -10.79 10.87 3.13
CA ALA A 194 -10.52 9.74 4.02
C ALA A 194 -9.90 10.20 5.35
N LEU A 195 -8.95 11.14 5.31
CA LEU A 195 -8.25 11.69 6.46
C LEU A 195 -9.11 12.60 7.35
N LYS A 196 -10.25 13.10 6.85
CA LYS A 196 -11.27 13.78 7.68
C LYS A 196 -12.15 12.80 8.47
N GLY A 197 -12.01 11.50 8.21
CA GLY A 197 -12.83 10.46 8.84
C GLY A 197 -14.24 10.39 8.26
N GLU A 198 -14.46 10.99 7.09
CA GLU A 198 -15.77 11.00 6.43
C GLU A 198 -16.09 9.60 5.88
N GLU A 199 -17.33 9.16 6.07
CA GLU A 199 -17.87 7.95 5.44
C GLU A 199 -18.50 8.32 4.10
N VAL A 200 -17.78 8.00 3.03
CA VAL A 200 -18.23 8.26 1.67
C VAL A 200 -18.23 6.95 0.89
N LYS A 201 -19.40 6.62 0.33
CA LYS A 201 -19.49 5.62 -0.73
C LYS A 201 -19.15 6.27 -2.05
N TYR A 202 -18.11 5.79 -2.70
CA TYR A 202 -17.68 6.25 -4.02
C TYR A 202 -18.41 5.47 -5.11
N ASP A 203 -18.83 6.20 -6.15
CA ASP A 203 -19.40 5.62 -7.36
C ASP A 203 -18.28 5.07 -8.24
N MET A 204 -18.10 3.75 -8.20
CA MET A 204 -17.06 3.05 -8.95
C MET A 204 -17.38 2.94 -10.45
N SER A 205 -18.63 3.17 -10.88
CA SER A 205 -19.05 3.01 -12.29
C SER A 205 -18.37 3.99 -13.26
N ARG A 206 -17.79 5.07 -12.73
CA ARG A 206 -17.02 6.05 -13.50
C ARG A 206 -15.60 5.59 -13.84
N PHE A 207 -15.18 4.47 -13.29
CA PHE A 207 -13.82 3.92 -13.38
C PHE A 207 -13.78 2.52 -14.02
N GLU A 208 -14.93 1.97 -14.41
CA GLU A 208 -15.07 0.72 -15.18
C GLU A 208 -14.96 0.99 -16.69
#